data_AF-A0A914HZJ3-F1
#
_entry.id   AF-A0A914HZJ3-F1
#
_cell.length_a   1.000
_cell.length_b   1.000
_cell.length_c   1.000
_cell.angle_alpha   90.00
_cell.angle_beta   90.00
_cell.angle_gamma   90.00
#
_symmetry.space_group_name_H-M   'P 1'
#
loop_
_entity.id
_entity.type
_entity.pdbx_description
1 polymer ?
#
loop_
_entity_poly.entity_id
_entity_poly.type
_entity_poly.pdbx_seq_one_letter_code
_entity_poly.pdbx_strand_id
1 'polypeptide(L)'
;MTSIALLLLFSLSCYSHLEMSNNEVGEVKQEKEDEVEVETEEDGEDQKPPQVRQFTEEQMERLVRCRTSEGEIVEAPWHLMAQSKNFMHMWEELGMENAFCQSSSLTATEFEFPLEEITGECFQKILEWMREHHNVPDPILREDPVTKERIWFKFTDWEKQFFDVDFEDSKEYFLAANFLDIPSLYHYCAQEGARCIMGKSGEQIREMLCLEDNLTDEEKTNFANEFDIVGPSSSSS
;
A
#
# COMPACT_ATOMS: atom_id res chain seq x y z
N MET A 1 -4.29 -5.72 -17.75
CA MET A 1 -4.41 -6.82 -16.74
C MET A 1 -3.07 -7.45 -16.39
N THR A 2 -2.23 -7.87 -17.35
CA THR A 2 -0.88 -8.43 -17.08
C THR A 2 0.06 -7.48 -16.34
N SER A 3 0.01 -6.17 -16.60
CA SER A 3 0.84 -5.18 -15.92
C SER A 3 0.52 -5.01 -14.43
N ILE A 4 -0.72 -5.27 -14.01
CA ILE A 4 -1.18 -5.08 -12.62
C ILE A 4 -0.80 -6.29 -11.77
N ALA A 5 -1.00 -7.51 -12.30
CA ALA A 5 -0.50 -8.73 -11.67
C ALA A 5 1.03 -8.69 -11.54
N LEU A 6 1.75 -8.17 -12.55
CA LEU A 6 3.20 -7.95 -12.46
C LEU A 6 3.55 -6.90 -11.40
N LEU A 7 2.85 -5.77 -11.32
CA LEU A 7 3.11 -4.75 -10.28
C LEU A 7 2.85 -5.29 -8.86
N LEU A 8 1.77 -6.05 -8.66
CA LEU A 8 1.49 -6.73 -7.40
C LEU A 8 2.57 -7.78 -7.11
N LEU A 9 2.91 -8.64 -8.07
CA LEU A 9 3.97 -9.65 -7.90
C LEU A 9 5.37 -9.04 -7.74
N PHE A 10 5.69 -7.90 -8.34
CA PHE A 10 6.96 -7.19 -8.16
C PHE A 10 7.01 -6.49 -6.80
N SER A 11 5.93 -5.81 -6.39
CA SER A 11 5.81 -5.26 -5.04
C SER A 11 5.87 -6.37 -4.00
N LEU A 12 5.30 -7.55 -4.26
CA LEU A 12 5.33 -8.70 -3.36
C LEU A 12 6.64 -9.49 -3.43
N SER A 13 7.34 -9.52 -4.58
CA SER A 13 8.66 -10.14 -4.75
C SER A 13 9.74 -9.39 -3.99
N CYS A 14 9.68 -8.05 -3.97
CA CYS A 14 10.46 -7.24 -3.05
C CYS A 14 10.11 -7.49 -1.56
N TYR A 15 8.96 -8.10 -1.26
CA TYR A 15 8.52 -8.44 0.10
C TYR A 15 8.75 -9.92 0.48
N SER A 16 8.92 -10.82 -0.50
CA SER A 16 9.06 -12.26 -0.29
C SER A 16 10.49 -12.77 -0.46
N HIS A 17 11.47 -11.88 -0.73
CA HIS A 17 12.86 -12.28 -0.96
C HIS A 17 13.61 -12.67 0.32
N LEU A 18 12.95 -13.44 1.20
CA LEU A 18 13.51 -13.84 2.48
C LEU A 18 13.23 -15.27 2.94
N GLU A 19 12.58 -16.09 2.13
CA GLU A 19 12.57 -17.54 2.40
C GLU A 19 13.40 -18.29 1.36
N MET A 20 14.74 -18.25 1.51
CA MET A 20 15.65 -19.24 0.89
C MET A 20 16.95 -19.47 1.70
N SER A 21 16.91 -19.42 3.04
CA SER A 21 17.97 -20.03 3.83
C SER A 21 17.40 -20.72 5.08
N ASN A 22 16.95 -21.96 4.88
CA ASN A 22 16.63 -22.86 5.96
C ASN A 22 17.90 -23.40 6.63
N ASN A 23 17.89 -23.35 7.96
CA ASN A 23 18.26 -24.45 8.85
C ASN A 23 19.75 -24.78 9.05
N GLU A 24 20.36 -24.20 10.08
CA GLU A 24 21.28 -24.96 10.95
C GLU A 24 20.82 -24.84 12.41
N VAL A 25 20.47 -26.00 12.96
CA VAL A 25 20.17 -26.26 14.37
C VAL A 25 21.43 -25.99 15.21
N GLY A 26 21.31 -25.10 16.21
CA GLY A 26 22.34 -24.83 17.20
C GLY A 26 21.71 -24.61 18.59
N GLU A 27 22.09 -25.46 19.52
CA GLU A 27 21.44 -25.76 20.78
C GLU A 27 21.88 -24.83 21.95
N VAL A 28 20.97 -24.61 22.92
CA VAL A 28 21.16 -24.25 24.36
C VAL A 28 21.66 -22.84 24.77
N LYS A 29 20.83 -22.06 25.50
CA LYS A 29 20.87 -21.87 26.98
C LYS A 29 20.00 -20.69 27.45
N GLN A 30 19.10 -20.98 28.40
CA GLN A 30 18.58 -20.01 29.37
C GLN A 30 19.73 -19.48 30.21
N GLU A 31 19.86 -18.16 30.35
CA GLU A 31 20.29 -17.51 31.60
C GLU A 31 20.06 -15.98 31.57
N LYS A 32 19.33 -15.53 32.59
CA LYS A 32 19.41 -14.27 33.36
C LYS A 32 19.12 -12.91 32.72
N GLU A 33 18.07 -12.30 33.28
CA GLU A 33 17.92 -10.86 33.49
C GLU A 33 19.18 -10.32 34.19
N ASP A 34 19.90 -9.42 33.53
CA ASP A 34 20.79 -8.46 34.17
C ASP A 34 20.57 -7.11 33.48
N GLU A 35 20.14 -6.14 34.27
CA GLU A 35 20.13 -4.72 33.93
C GLU A 35 21.56 -4.31 33.56
N VAL A 36 21.77 -3.88 32.33
CA VAL A 36 23.02 -3.27 31.88
C VAL A 36 22.68 -1.94 31.23
N GLU A 37 22.79 -0.86 32.01
CA GLU A 37 23.05 0.47 31.50
C GLU A 37 24.42 0.45 30.81
N VAL A 38 24.44 0.65 29.49
CA VAL A 38 25.63 1.09 28.77
C VAL A 38 25.23 2.28 27.92
N GLU A 39 25.80 3.42 28.30
CA GLU A 39 25.71 4.69 27.61
C GLU A 39 26.51 4.68 26.29
N THR A 40 25.87 5.30 25.30
CA THR A 40 26.40 6.12 24.19
C THR A 40 27.25 5.45 23.10
N GLU A 41 26.75 5.54 21.86
CA GLU A 41 27.40 6.33 20.81
C GLU A 41 26.33 6.87 19.84
N GLU A 42 26.44 8.15 19.53
CA GLU A 42 25.50 8.97 18.77
C GLU A 42 25.63 8.71 17.26
N ASP A 43 24.53 8.38 16.60
CA ASP A 43 24.26 8.83 15.23
C ASP A 43 22.87 9.47 15.24
N GLY A 44 22.85 10.73 15.68
CA GLY A 44 21.67 11.58 15.70
C GLY A 44 21.26 11.99 14.30
N GLU A 45 20.48 11.16 13.62
CA GLU A 45 19.46 11.71 12.74
C GLU A 45 18.28 12.12 13.61
N ASP A 46 18.15 13.42 13.83
CA ASP A 46 16.94 14.08 14.35
C ASP A 46 15.73 13.64 13.52
N GLN A 47 15.11 12.49 13.83
CA GLN A 47 13.77 12.18 13.38
C GLN A 47 12.82 13.08 14.17
N LYS A 48 12.69 14.31 13.67
CA LYS A 48 11.62 15.23 14.03
C LYS A 48 10.32 14.41 14.07
N PRO A 49 9.55 14.42 15.16
CA PRO A 49 8.31 13.65 15.23
C PRO A 49 7.47 13.99 13.99
N PRO A 50 6.86 12.99 13.32
CA PRO A 50 6.19 13.19 12.06
C PRO A 50 5.21 14.35 12.21
N GLN A 51 5.47 15.42 11.48
CA GLN A 51 4.74 16.66 11.66
C GLN A 51 3.37 16.50 11.01
N VAL A 52 2.33 16.36 11.83
CA VAL A 52 0.94 16.48 11.40
C VAL A 52 0.82 17.82 10.66
N ARG A 53 0.52 17.78 9.37
CA ARG A 53 0.32 18.99 8.56
C ARG A 53 -0.93 19.70 9.08
N GLN A 54 -0.73 20.81 9.79
CA GLN A 54 -1.84 21.65 10.23
C GLN A 54 -2.27 22.56 9.08
N PHE A 55 -3.55 22.52 8.75
CA PHE A 55 -4.17 23.37 7.73
C PHE A 55 -4.91 24.53 8.38
N THR A 56 -4.98 25.67 7.71
CA THR A 56 -5.84 26.79 8.13
C THR A 56 -7.30 26.47 7.87
N GLU A 57 -8.23 27.14 8.57
CA GLU A 57 -9.68 26.99 8.31
C GLU A 57 -10.01 27.25 6.84
N GLU A 58 -9.38 28.25 6.24
CA GLU A 58 -9.54 28.56 4.82
C GLU A 58 -9.10 27.37 3.94
N GLN A 59 -7.94 26.76 4.21
CA GLN A 59 -7.45 25.58 3.48
C GLN A 59 -8.36 24.36 3.64
N MET A 60 -9.04 24.24 4.78
CA MET A 60 -10.01 23.16 5.01
C MET A 60 -11.29 23.33 4.18
N GLU A 61 -11.69 24.57 3.90
CA GLU A 61 -12.86 24.91 3.08
C GLU A 61 -12.59 24.88 1.57
N ARG A 62 -11.32 24.83 1.13
CA ARG A 62 -10.95 24.77 -0.30
C ARG A 62 -11.40 23.47 -0.94
N LEU A 63 -12.01 23.58 -2.11
CA LEU A 63 -12.46 22.46 -2.93
C LEU A 63 -11.72 22.41 -4.27
N VAL A 64 -11.42 21.19 -4.69
CA VAL A 64 -10.74 20.88 -5.95
C VAL A 64 -11.60 19.94 -6.77
N ARG A 65 -11.73 20.25 -8.05
CA ARG A 65 -12.46 19.41 -9.00
C ARG A 65 -11.55 18.30 -9.50
N CYS A 66 -11.98 17.06 -9.35
CA CYS A 66 -11.30 15.88 -9.84
C CYS A 66 -12.19 15.20 -10.88
N ARG A 67 -11.63 14.86 -12.04
CA ARG A 67 -12.35 14.19 -13.13
C ARG A 67 -12.05 12.70 -13.10
N THR A 68 -13.03 11.87 -12.80
CA THR A 68 -12.91 10.40 -12.73
C THR A 68 -12.73 9.77 -14.11
N SER A 69 -12.39 8.49 -14.15
CA SER A 69 -12.24 7.70 -15.38
C SER A 69 -13.53 7.67 -16.23
N GLU A 70 -14.69 7.80 -15.57
CA GLU A 70 -16.02 7.85 -16.19
C GLU A 70 -16.38 9.24 -16.72
N GLY A 71 -15.53 10.24 -16.49
CA GLY A 71 -15.77 11.62 -16.88
C GLY A 71 -16.65 12.41 -15.89
N GLU A 72 -16.99 11.83 -14.74
CA GLU A 72 -17.68 12.53 -13.66
C GLU A 72 -16.73 13.52 -12.98
N ILE A 73 -17.26 14.68 -12.60
CA ILE A 73 -16.51 15.68 -11.82
C ILE A 73 -16.92 15.54 -10.35
N VAL A 74 -15.96 15.13 -9.51
CA VAL A 74 -16.12 15.02 -8.07
C VAL A 74 -15.37 16.17 -7.39
N GLU A 75 -16.04 16.88 -6.49
CA GLU A 75 -15.42 17.93 -5.67
C GLU A 75 -14.81 17.31 -4.41
N ALA A 76 -13.49 17.44 -4.26
CA ALA A 76 -12.72 16.91 -3.14
C ALA A 76 -12.12 18.05 -2.30
N PRO A 77 -12.11 17.94 -0.96
CA PRO A 77 -11.42 18.91 -0.11
C PRO A 77 -9.91 18.93 -0.38
N TRP A 78 -9.36 20.13 -0.63
CA TRP A 78 -7.95 20.33 -0.98
C TRP A 78 -7.00 19.76 0.08
N HIS A 79 -7.31 19.97 1.36
CA HIS A 79 -6.49 19.48 2.48
C HIS A 79 -6.37 17.95 2.53
N LEU A 80 -7.38 17.23 2.05
CA LEU A 80 -7.30 15.77 1.90
C LEU A 80 -6.43 15.40 0.70
N MET A 81 -6.66 16.07 -0.44
CA MET A 81 -5.88 15.88 -1.65
C MET A 81 -4.39 16.21 -1.46
N ALA A 82 -4.05 17.09 -0.53
CA ALA A 82 -2.66 17.41 -0.18
C ALA A 82 -1.84 16.23 0.38
N GLN A 83 -2.50 15.11 0.74
CA GLN A 83 -1.83 13.85 1.07
C GLN A 83 -1.26 13.14 -0.18
N SER A 84 -1.86 13.36 -1.34
CA SER A 84 -1.36 12.83 -2.62
C SER A 84 -0.17 13.65 -3.09
N LYS A 85 0.99 13.00 -3.26
CA LYS A 85 2.18 13.67 -3.79
C LYS A 85 2.03 14.04 -5.25
N ASN A 86 1.41 13.16 -6.05
CA ASN A 86 1.16 13.42 -7.46
C ASN A 86 0.23 14.65 -7.64
N PHE A 87 -0.83 14.75 -6.83
CA PHE A 87 -1.68 15.93 -6.77
C PHE A 87 -0.88 17.20 -6.46
N MET A 88 -0.07 17.16 -5.39
CA MET A 88 0.71 18.33 -4.96
C MET A 88 1.70 18.78 -6.03
N HIS A 89 2.40 17.86 -6.68
CA HIS A 89 3.31 18.20 -7.78
C HIS A 89 2.57 18.94 -8.90
N MET A 90 1.43 18.41 -9.36
CA MET A 90 0.68 19.06 -10.43
C MET A 90 0.08 20.42 -9.98
N TRP A 91 -0.35 20.53 -8.72
CA TRP A 91 -0.86 21.77 -8.14
C TRP A 91 0.22 22.87 -8.12
N GLU A 92 1.44 22.52 -7.72
CA GLU A 92 2.59 23.41 -7.65
C GLU A 92 3.12 23.79 -9.04
N GLU A 93 3.25 22.83 -9.96
CA GLU A 93 3.74 23.06 -11.33
C GLU A 93 2.86 24.04 -12.11
N LEU A 94 1.54 23.97 -11.91
CA LEU A 94 0.58 24.88 -12.53
C LEU A 94 0.45 26.23 -11.79
N GLY A 95 1.13 26.40 -10.65
CA GLY A 95 1.07 27.63 -9.85
C GLY A 95 -0.31 27.90 -9.27
N MET A 96 -1.11 26.86 -9.03
CA MET A 96 -2.51 26.98 -8.62
C MET A 96 -2.66 27.64 -7.25
N GLU A 97 -1.67 27.52 -6.36
CA GLU A 97 -1.68 28.18 -5.05
C GLU A 97 -1.82 29.71 -5.19
N ASN A 98 -1.06 30.31 -6.13
CA ASN A 98 -1.09 31.74 -6.37
C ASN A 98 -2.38 32.17 -7.08
N ALA A 99 -2.89 31.36 -8.01
CA ALA A 99 -4.12 31.63 -8.73
C ALA A 99 -5.34 31.55 -7.80
N PHE A 100 -5.37 30.57 -6.90
CA PHE A 100 -6.44 30.39 -5.92
C PHE A 100 -6.44 31.53 -4.89
N CYS A 101 -5.28 31.95 -4.36
CA CYS A 101 -5.20 33.07 -3.42
C CYS A 101 -5.65 34.42 -4.01
N GLN A 102 -5.64 34.55 -5.34
CA GLN A 102 -6.16 35.73 -6.05
C GLN A 102 -7.65 35.60 -6.41
N SER A 103 -8.20 34.39 -6.35
CA SER A 103 -9.59 34.09 -6.63
C SER A 103 -10.42 34.23 -5.36
N SER A 104 -11.60 34.85 -5.49
CA SER A 104 -12.58 34.91 -4.39
C SER A 104 -13.45 33.65 -4.29
N SER A 105 -13.18 32.63 -5.12
CA SER A 105 -13.94 31.37 -5.20
C SER A 105 -13.35 30.30 -4.31
N LEU A 106 -14.21 29.55 -3.60
CA LEU A 106 -13.82 28.40 -2.77
C LEU A 106 -13.46 27.16 -3.60
N THR A 107 -13.86 27.13 -4.88
CA THR A 107 -13.60 26.05 -5.83
C THR A 107 -12.61 26.50 -6.89
N ALA A 108 -11.59 25.68 -7.17
CA ALA A 108 -10.66 25.90 -8.28
C ALA A 108 -11.32 25.55 -9.62
N THR A 109 -12.08 26.48 -10.21
CA THR A 109 -12.80 26.26 -11.48
C THR A 109 -11.91 26.28 -12.73
N GLU A 110 -10.65 26.68 -12.59
CA GLU A 110 -9.68 26.71 -13.70
C GLU A 110 -8.80 25.44 -13.74
N PHE A 111 -8.91 24.59 -12.72
CA PHE A 111 -8.14 23.38 -12.57
C PHE A 111 -9.07 22.18 -12.42
N GLU A 112 -8.70 21.08 -13.08
CA GLU A 112 -9.37 19.78 -12.96
C GLU A 112 -8.27 18.72 -12.84
N PHE A 113 -8.22 18.02 -11.71
CA PHE A 113 -7.27 16.93 -11.50
C PHE A 113 -7.76 15.68 -12.25
N PRO A 114 -7.03 15.15 -13.25
CA PRO A 114 -7.45 13.97 -14.00
C PRO A 114 -7.16 12.69 -13.21
N LEU A 115 -8.20 11.89 -12.98
CA LEU A 115 -8.17 10.57 -12.37
C LEU A 115 -8.47 9.50 -13.44
N GLU A 116 -7.57 9.35 -14.41
CA GLU A 116 -7.84 8.59 -15.64
C GLU A 116 -8.17 7.11 -15.41
N GLU A 117 -7.62 6.50 -14.35
CA GLU A 117 -7.78 5.07 -14.06
C GLU A 117 -8.62 4.79 -12.80
N ILE A 118 -9.25 5.81 -12.20
CA ILE A 118 -9.96 5.68 -10.91
C ILE A 118 -11.44 6.00 -11.10
N THR A 119 -12.31 5.06 -10.72
CA THR A 119 -13.76 5.27 -10.75
C THR A 119 -14.23 6.25 -9.66
N GLY A 120 -15.43 6.81 -9.81
CA GLY A 120 -15.99 7.71 -8.80
C GLY A 120 -16.20 7.04 -7.44
N GLU A 121 -16.67 5.79 -7.43
CA GLU A 121 -16.88 5.02 -6.21
C GLU A 121 -15.57 4.73 -5.47
N CYS A 122 -14.55 4.27 -6.20
CA CYS A 122 -13.21 4.05 -5.64
C CYS A 122 -12.61 5.37 -5.11
N PHE A 123 -12.75 6.47 -5.85
CA PHE A 123 -12.25 7.76 -5.40
C PHE A 123 -12.92 8.25 -4.11
N GLN A 124 -14.24 8.04 -3.96
CA GLN A 124 -14.94 8.36 -2.71
C GLN A 124 -14.38 7.55 -1.52
N LYS A 125 -14.12 6.26 -1.72
CA LYS A 125 -13.48 5.40 -0.70
C LYS A 125 -12.09 5.89 -0.32
N ILE A 126 -11.29 6.32 -1.29
CA ILE A 126 -9.96 6.89 -1.03
C ILE A 126 -10.06 8.19 -0.23
N LEU A 127 -11.06 9.04 -0.52
CA LEU A 127 -11.30 10.25 0.28
C LEU A 127 -11.70 9.93 1.73
N GLU A 128 -12.46 8.84 1.94
CA GLU A 128 -12.73 8.32 3.30
C GLU A 128 -11.43 7.91 4.00
N TRP A 129 -10.55 7.18 3.30
CA TRP A 129 -9.22 6.82 3.82
C TRP A 129 -8.39 8.05 4.20
N MET A 130 -8.26 9.00 3.28
CA MET A 130 -7.54 10.26 3.50
C MET A 130 -8.09 11.01 4.71
N ARG A 131 -9.41 11.02 4.90
CA ARG A 131 -10.03 11.69 6.05
C ARG A 131 -9.67 11.01 7.37
N GLU A 132 -9.67 9.69 7.42
CA GLU A 132 -9.31 8.98 8.65
C GLU A 132 -7.81 9.11 8.96
N HIS A 133 -6.96 9.08 7.93
CA HIS A 133 -5.51 9.02 8.08
C HIS A 133 -4.77 10.36 7.96
N HIS A 134 -5.46 11.50 7.76
CA HIS A 134 -4.81 12.80 7.55
C HIS A 134 -3.89 13.26 8.68
N ASN A 135 -4.09 12.78 9.91
CA ASN A 135 -3.26 13.09 11.08
C ASN A 135 -2.42 11.91 11.57
N VAL A 136 -2.43 10.79 10.83
CA VAL A 136 -1.68 9.59 11.16
C VAL A 136 -0.41 9.59 10.34
N PRO A 137 0.77 9.41 10.96
CA PRO A 137 2.01 9.30 10.19
C PRO A 137 1.97 8.10 9.26
N ASP A 138 2.64 8.23 8.10
CA ASP A 138 2.81 7.11 7.17
C ASP A 138 3.42 5.90 7.89
N PRO A 139 2.95 4.68 7.58
CA PRO A 139 3.43 3.47 8.21
C PRO A 139 4.89 3.23 7.83
N ILE A 140 5.74 3.08 8.85
CA ILE A 140 7.16 2.78 8.66
C ILE A 140 7.31 1.28 8.44
N LEU A 141 7.87 0.91 7.30
CA LEU A 141 8.20 -0.48 7.00
C LEU A 141 9.30 -0.96 7.95
N ARG A 142 9.03 -2.06 8.66
CA ARG A 142 9.98 -2.66 9.59
C ARG A 142 10.26 -4.10 9.22
N GLU A 143 11.48 -4.51 9.49
CA GLU A 143 11.95 -5.89 9.35
C GLU A 143 12.45 -6.36 10.70
N ASP A 144 12.26 -7.66 10.98
CA ASP A 144 12.87 -8.27 12.13
C ASP A 144 14.41 -8.21 11.99
N PRO A 145 15.15 -7.75 13.01
CA PRO A 145 16.60 -7.57 12.89
C PRO A 145 17.34 -8.90 12.65
N VAL A 146 16.79 -10.02 13.12
CA VAL A 146 17.38 -11.35 13.09
C VAL A 146 16.88 -12.14 11.88
N THR A 147 15.56 -12.33 11.76
CA THR A 147 15.00 -13.12 10.67
C THR A 147 14.97 -12.36 9.37
N LYS A 148 15.09 -11.01 9.39
CA LYS A 148 14.86 -10.09 8.27
C LYS A 148 13.43 -10.14 7.71
N GLU A 149 12.52 -10.87 8.36
CA GLU A 149 11.14 -10.97 7.92
C GLU A 149 10.40 -9.65 8.08
N ARG A 150 9.44 -9.42 7.18
CA ARG A 150 8.59 -8.25 7.22
C ARG A 150 7.70 -8.26 8.47
N ILE A 151 7.71 -7.17 9.23
CA ILE A 151 6.77 -6.97 10.34
C ILE A 151 5.49 -6.32 9.80
N TRP A 152 4.39 -7.07 9.86
CA TRP A 152 3.06 -6.61 9.44
C TRP A 152 2.47 -5.59 10.41
N PHE A 153 1.78 -4.59 9.88
CA PHE A 153 1.01 -3.62 10.66
C PHE A 153 -0.19 -4.31 11.32
N LYS A 154 -0.60 -3.80 12.48
CA LYS A 154 -1.86 -4.24 13.10
C LYS A 154 -2.99 -3.34 12.61
N PHE A 155 -3.94 -3.90 11.89
CA PHE A 155 -5.10 -3.14 11.44
C PHE A 155 -6.00 -2.79 12.62
N THR A 156 -6.43 -1.54 12.68
CA THR A 156 -7.54 -1.06 13.49
C THR A 156 -8.86 -1.66 12.99
N ASP A 157 -9.92 -1.56 13.79
CA ASP A 157 -11.21 -2.11 13.38
C ASP A 157 -11.82 -1.34 12.19
N TRP A 158 -11.52 -0.04 12.06
CA TRP A 158 -11.90 0.75 10.89
C TRP A 158 -11.18 0.29 9.64
N GLU A 159 -9.86 0.09 9.70
CA GLU A 159 -9.07 -0.39 8.55
C GLU A 159 -9.50 -1.78 8.10
N LYS A 160 -9.81 -2.68 9.04
CA LYS A 160 -10.39 -4.00 8.70
C LYS A 160 -11.71 -3.87 7.95
N GLN A 161 -12.58 -2.96 8.38
CA GLN A 161 -13.86 -2.72 7.70
C GLN A 161 -13.66 -2.05 6.33
N PHE A 162 -12.67 -1.17 6.21
CA PHE A 162 -12.33 -0.52 4.95
C PHE A 162 -11.88 -1.53 3.89
N PHE A 163 -11.08 -2.53 4.30
CA PHE A 163 -10.60 -3.60 3.45
C PHE A 163 -11.53 -4.83 3.38
N ASP A 164 -12.70 -4.78 4.03
CA ASP A 164 -13.73 -5.84 3.94
C ASP A 164 -14.55 -5.68 2.65
N VAL A 165 -13.85 -5.76 1.52
CA VAL A 165 -14.38 -5.64 0.15
C VAL A 165 -13.86 -6.79 -0.70
N ASP A 166 -14.43 -6.97 -1.90
CA ASP A 166 -13.95 -8.00 -2.82
C ASP A 166 -12.52 -7.68 -3.30
N PHE A 167 -11.79 -8.73 -3.70
CA PHE A 167 -10.39 -8.58 -4.13
C PHE A 167 -10.23 -7.62 -5.33
N GLU A 168 -11.23 -7.56 -6.22
CA GLU A 168 -11.22 -6.65 -7.36
C GLU A 168 -11.32 -5.18 -6.92
N ASP A 169 -12.18 -4.86 -5.94
CA ASP A 169 -12.31 -3.52 -5.38
C ASP A 169 -11.04 -3.12 -4.62
N SER A 170 -10.49 -4.03 -3.80
CA SER A 170 -9.22 -3.80 -3.10
C SER A 170 -8.05 -3.58 -4.07
N LYS A 171 -8.07 -4.24 -5.24
CA LYS A 171 -7.07 -4.02 -6.30
C LYS A 171 -7.22 -2.62 -6.90
N GLU A 172 -8.44 -2.12 -7.08
CA GLU A 172 -8.67 -0.76 -7.52
C GLU A 172 -8.10 0.26 -6.52
N TYR A 173 -8.26 0.01 -5.21
CA TYR A 173 -7.67 0.85 -4.16
C TYR A 173 -6.14 0.88 -4.24
N PHE A 174 -5.50 -0.27 -4.49
CA PHE A 174 -4.05 -0.36 -4.66
C PHE A 174 -3.55 0.46 -5.87
N LEU A 175 -4.23 0.34 -7.01
CA LEU A 175 -3.88 1.09 -8.22
C LEU A 175 -4.04 2.59 -8.04
N ALA A 176 -5.13 2.99 -7.42
CA ALA A 176 -5.41 4.38 -7.15
C ALA A 176 -4.43 4.98 -6.13
N ALA A 177 -4.04 4.22 -5.10
CA ALA A 177 -3.01 4.62 -4.15
C ALA A 177 -1.64 4.83 -4.83
N ASN A 178 -1.30 3.98 -5.80
CA ASN A 178 -0.09 4.12 -6.60
C ASN A 178 -0.16 5.34 -7.53
N PHE A 179 -1.29 5.57 -8.20
CA PHE A 179 -1.48 6.74 -9.07
C PHE A 179 -1.44 8.07 -8.31
N LEU A 180 -2.13 8.14 -7.17
CA LEU A 180 -2.15 9.32 -6.31
C LEU A 180 -0.85 9.47 -5.49
N ASP A 181 0.00 8.45 -5.45
CA ASP A 181 1.21 8.41 -4.61
C ASP A 181 0.88 8.76 -3.15
N ILE A 182 0.06 7.89 -2.53
CA ILE A 182 -0.33 7.95 -1.12
C ILE A 182 0.36 6.78 -0.39
N PRO A 183 1.51 7.02 0.27
CA PRO A 183 2.31 5.94 0.85
C PRO A 183 1.56 5.11 1.89
N SER A 184 0.77 5.74 2.77
CA SER A 184 -0.05 5.04 3.76
C SER A 184 -0.98 4.02 3.11
N LEU A 185 -1.90 4.48 2.25
CA LEU A 185 -2.85 3.59 1.59
C LEU A 185 -2.14 2.48 0.79
N TYR A 186 -1.08 2.83 0.07
CA TYR A 186 -0.30 1.86 -0.72
C TYR A 186 0.23 0.70 0.13
N HIS A 187 0.83 1.01 1.29
CA HIS A 187 1.40 0.00 2.18
C HIS A 187 0.34 -0.89 2.84
N TYR A 188 -0.81 -0.33 3.21
CA TYR A 188 -1.93 -1.11 3.76
C TYR A 188 -2.55 -2.02 2.69
N CYS A 189 -2.77 -1.52 1.48
CA CYS A 189 -3.22 -2.33 0.35
C CYS A 189 -2.24 -3.48 0.02
N ALA A 190 -0.93 -3.20 0.03
CA ALA A 190 0.09 -4.22 -0.20
C ALA A 190 0.06 -5.32 0.87
N GLN A 191 -0.14 -4.94 2.12
CA GLN A 191 -0.28 -5.89 3.22
C GLN A 191 -1.55 -6.74 3.09
N GLU A 192 -2.68 -6.12 2.77
CA GLU A 192 -3.92 -6.86 2.60
C GLU A 192 -3.86 -7.83 1.40
N GLY A 193 -3.25 -7.40 0.30
CA GLY A 193 -2.98 -8.26 -0.85
C GLY A 193 -2.11 -9.47 -0.49
N ALA A 194 -1.05 -9.27 0.30
CA ALA A 194 -0.21 -10.35 0.77
C ALA A 194 -0.96 -11.33 1.69
N ARG A 195 -1.80 -10.81 2.60
CA ARG A 195 -2.66 -11.62 3.47
C ARG A 195 -3.60 -12.51 2.67
N CYS A 196 -4.16 -12.00 1.57
CA CYS A 196 -5.04 -12.75 0.68
C CYS A 196 -4.31 -13.87 -0.06
N ILE A 197 -3.02 -13.72 -0.36
CA ILE A 197 -2.23 -14.72 -1.10
C ILE A 197 -1.62 -15.77 -0.16
N MET A 198 -1.33 -15.39 1.08
CA MET A 198 -0.66 -16.25 2.07
C MET A 198 -1.44 -17.55 2.31
N GLY A 199 -0.75 -18.69 2.16
CA GLY A 199 -1.31 -20.02 2.38
C GLY A 199 -2.22 -20.55 1.25
N LYS A 200 -2.40 -19.82 0.15
CA LYS A 200 -3.09 -20.33 -1.04
C LYS A 200 -2.15 -21.12 -1.94
N SER A 201 -2.69 -22.14 -2.63
CA SER A 201 -1.93 -22.86 -3.65
C SER A 201 -1.73 -22.00 -4.90
N GLY A 202 -0.73 -22.33 -5.71
CA GLY A 202 -0.49 -21.64 -6.99
C GLY A 202 -1.70 -21.64 -7.92
N GLU A 203 -2.52 -22.70 -7.90
CA GLU A 203 -3.77 -22.77 -8.66
C GLU A 203 -4.82 -21.78 -8.14
N GLN A 204 -5.01 -21.72 -6.83
CA GLN A 204 -5.95 -20.78 -6.19
C GLN A 204 -5.53 -19.33 -6.40
N ILE A 205 -4.22 -19.05 -6.40
CA ILE A 205 -3.68 -17.72 -6.70
C ILE A 205 -3.93 -17.38 -8.17
N ARG A 206 -3.73 -18.32 -9.10
CA ARG A 206 -4.03 -18.10 -10.52
C ARG A 206 -5.50 -17.80 -10.76
N GLU A 207 -6.41 -18.55 -10.12
CA GLU A 207 -7.85 -18.30 -10.21
C GLU A 207 -8.22 -16.93 -9.63
N MET A 208 -7.75 -16.60 -8.42
CA MET A 208 -7.99 -15.32 -7.76
C MET A 208 -7.51 -14.12 -8.59
N LEU A 209 -6.33 -14.25 -9.22
CA LEU A 209 -5.73 -13.18 -10.02
C LEU A 209 -6.17 -13.22 -11.50
N CYS A 210 -7.08 -14.12 -11.87
CA CYS A 210 -7.51 -14.34 -13.25
C CYS A 210 -6.33 -14.55 -14.23
N LEU A 211 -5.32 -15.31 -13.79
CA LEU A 211 -4.12 -15.63 -14.56
C LEU A 211 -4.28 -16.97 -15.28
N GLU A 212 -3.88 -17.00 -16.56
CA GLU A 212 -3.81 -18.24 -17.34
C GLU A 212 -2.65 -19.12 -16.87
N ASP A 213 -2.86 -20.43 -16.82
CA ASP A 213 -1.79 -21.40 -16.55
C ASP A 213 -1.02 -21.67 -17.85
N ASN A 214 0.11 -21.01 -17.99
CA ASN A 214 0.99 -21.07 -19.15
C ASN A 214 2.21 -21.98 -18.95
N LEU A 215 2.29 -22.72 -17.84
CA LEU A 215 3.40 -23.64 -17.56
C LEU A 215 3.12 -25.02 -18.16
N THR A 216 4.10 -25.56 -18.87
CA THR A 216 4.07 -26.96 -19.31
C THR A 216 4.25 -27.92 -18.12
N ASP A 217 3.79 -29.17 -18.25
CA ASP A 217 3.94 -30.18 -17.19
C ASP A 217 5.40 -30.45 -16.82
N GLU A 218 6.31 -30.34 -17.79
CA GLU A 218 7.76 -30.46 -17.58
C GLU A 218 8.30 -29.28 -16.75
N GLU A 219 7.90 -28.05 -17.06
CA GLU A 219 8.27 -26.87 -16.29
C GLU A 219 7.71 -26.93 -14.87
N LYS A 220 6.44 -27.33 -14.69
CA LYS A 220 5.84 -27.53 -13.37
C LYS A 220 6.60 -28.55 -12.53
N THR A 221 7.03 -29.64 -13.16
CA THR A 221 7.82 -30.69 -12.51
C THR A 221 9.20 -30.17 -12.13
N ASN A 222 9.86 -29.42 -13.01
CA ASN A 222 11.15 -28.80 -12.73
C ASN A 222 11.05 -27.80 -11.57
N PHE A 223 10.04 -26.94 -11.57
CA PHE A 223 9.77 -26.01 -10.47
C PHE A 223 9.46 -26.75 -9.16
N ALA A 224 8.63 -27.80 -9.18
CA ALA A 224 8.31 -28.56 -7.97
C ALA A 224 9.55 -29.24 -7.37
N ASN A 225 10.43 -29.78 -8.21
CA ASN A 225 11.69 -30.41 -7.79
C ASN A 225 12.70 -29.38 -7.27
N GLU A 226 12.78 -28.21 -7.89
CA GLU A 226 13.72 -27.15 -7.52
C GLU A 226 13.35 -26.51 -6.17
N PHE A 227 12.05 -26.31 -5.93
CA PHE A 227 11.54 -25.65 -4.72
C PHE A 227 11.03 -26.64 -3.65
N ASP A 228 11.28 -27.94 -3.83
CA ASP A 228 10.88 -29.03 -2.93
C ASP A 228 9.39 -28.98 -2.51
N ILE A 229 8.53 -28.56 -3.44
CA ILE A 229 7.09 -28.44 -3.23
C ILE A 229 6.48 -29.84 -3.35
N VAL A 230 6.22 -30.48 -2.22
CA VAL A 230 5.54 -31.78 -2.18
C VAL A 230 4.12 -31.61 -2.73
N GLY A 231 3.89 -32.07 -3.96
CA GLY A 231 2.55 -32.05 -4.58
C GLY A 231 1.51 -32.77 -3.71
N PRO A 232 0.22 -32.38 -3.77
CA PRO A 232 -0.82 -33.05 -3.01
C PRO A 232 -0.78 -34.54 -3.31
N SER A 233 -0.58 -35.34 -2.26
CA SER A 233 -0.59 -36.79 -2.36
C SER A 233 -1.92 -37.21 -2.96
N SER A 234 -1.86 -37.68 -4.21
CA SER A 234 -2.94 -38.42 -4.84
C SER A 234 -3.13 -39.70 -4.02
N SER A 235 -3.96 -39.58 -2.97
CA SER A 235 -4.57 -40.70 -2.27
C SER A 235 -5.51 -41.37 -3.27
N SER A 236 -4.89 -42.22 -4.08
CA SER A 236 -5.55 -43.28 -4.82
C SER A 236 -6.24 -44.18 -3.79
N SER A 237 -7.56 -44.15 -3.79
CA SER A 237 -8.43 -45.20 -3.24
C SER A 237 -9.77 -45.15 -3.96
#